data_AF-A0A6A4ZIY8-F1
#
_entry.id   AF-A0A6A4ZIY8-F1
#
_cell.length_a   1.000
_cell.length_b   1.000
_cell.length_c   1.000
_cell.angle_alpha   90.00
_cell.angle_beta   90.00
_cell.angle_gamma   90.00
#
_symmetry.space_group_name_H-M   'P 1'
#
loop_
_entity.id
_entity.type
_entity.pdbx_description
1 polymer ?
#
loop_
_entity_poly.entity_id
_entity_poly.type
_entity_poly.pdbx_seq_one_letter_code
_entity_poly.pdbx_strand_id
1 'polypeptide(L)'
;QSHQRPVDEWTVHDVVTWLHQTQLGCHEAAFRQAQATGEYLLQLTANNLTTLGITSLKQRKELMKAIHALQEDAHRRRCAQEKVPSVVEPETAEFNEVESHQSFLEALHHWRGNTPSELTHVATETTPRPTSSTAKVCWQCFQSLKTSVFRKDGHTFCSLQCEAAHVTDTQREKLAAKAVQSTATLHHQHVQSIWALDIKLS
;
A
#
# COMPACT_ATOMS: atom_id res chain seq x y z
N GLN A 1 32.02 4.97 9.88
CA GLN A 1 31.27 3.70 10.04
C GLN A 1 29.76 3.96 10.02
N SER A 2 29.25 4.64 8.98
CA SER A 2 27.84 5.08 8.90
C SER A 2 26.84 3.93 8.67
N HIS A 3 27.26 2.82 8.03
CA HIS A 3 26.38 1.69 7.66
C HIS A 3 25.86 0.82 8.82
N GLN A 4 26.24 1.08 10.07
CA GLN A 4 25.76 0.28 11.21
C GLN A 4 24.49 0.86 11.84
N ARG A 5 24.29 2.18 11.72
CA ARG A 5 23.10 2.86 12.24
C ARG A 5 21.97 2.84 11.22
N PRO A 6 20.70 2.79 11.66
CA PRO A 6 19.56 2.82 10.76
C PRO A 6 19.55 4.16 10.00
N VAL A 7 19.12 4.11 8.74
CA VAL A 7 19.31 5.24 7.80
C VAL A 7 18.56 6.48 8.26
N ASP A 8 17.41 6.35 8.91
CA ASP A 8 16.62 7.44 9.47
C ASP A 8 17.37 8.25 10.55
N GLU A 9 18.33 7.65 11.25
CA GLU A 9 19.16 8.32 12.26
C GLU A 9 20.43 8.96 11.70
N TRP A 10 20.64 8.91 10.38
CA TRP A 10 21.85 9.44 9.78
C TRP A 10 21.90 10.96 9.86
N THR A 11 23.03 11.47 10.33
CA THR A 11 23.33 12.90 10.30
C THR A 11 23.75 13.32 8.88
N VAL A 12 23.80 14.64 8.63
CA VAL A 12 24.34 15.17 7.36
C VAL A 12 25.75 14.64 7.08
N HIS A 13 26.57 14.47 8.12
CA HIS A 13 27.92 13.91 7.98
C HIS A 13 27.91 12.45 7.52
N ASP A 14 26.98 11.65 8.05
CA ASP A 14 26.82 10.24 7.65
C ASP A 14 26.37 10.12 6.19
N VAL A 15 25.44 10.97 5.76
CA VAL A 15 24.99 11.06 4.36
C VAL A 15 26.14 11.43 3.43
N VAL A 16 26.96 12.41 3.80
CA VAL A 16 28.14 12.79 3.02
C VAL A 16 29.14 11.65 2.94
N THR A 17 29.38 10.93 4.03
CA THR A 17 30.27 9.77 4.05
C THR A 17 29.76 8.68 3.10
N TRP A 18 28.44 8.42 3.12
CA TRP A 18 27.79 7.49 2.20
C TRP A 18 27.91 7.93 0.73
N LEU A 19 27.76 9.21 0.42
CA LEU A 19 27.96 9.75 -0.94
C LEU A 19 29.38 9.45 -1.46
N HIS A 20 30.41 9.60 -0.62
CA HIS A 20 31.78 9.28 -1.02
C HIS A 20 31.97 7.78 -1.29
N GLN A 21 31.40 6.93 -0.44
CA GLN A 21 31.49 5.47 -0.58
C GLN A 21 30.77 4.97 -1.84
N THR A 22 29.70 5.64 -2.25
CA THR A 22 28.92 5.33 -3.46
C THR A 22 29.45 6.01 -4.72
N GLN A 23 30.63 6.66 -4.66
CA GLN A 23 31.24 7.41 -5.79
C GLN A 23 30.39 8.61 -6.25
N LEU A 24 29.52 9.13 -5.39
CA LEU A 24 28.64 10.28 -5.61
C LEU A 24 29.07 11.52 -4.79
N GLY A 25 30.29 11.50 -4.24
CA GLY A 25 30.85 12.55 -3.37
C GLY A 25 30.92 13.94 -4.02
N CYS A 26 30.93 14.02 -5.36
CA CYS A 26 30.87 15.31 -6.07
C CYS A 26 29.58 16.11 -5.81
N HIS A 27 28.54 15.47 -5.26
CA HIS A 27 27.29 16.12 -4.87
C HIS A 27 27.24 16.51 -3.38
N GLU A 28 28.31 16.30 -2.61
CA GLU A 28 28.40 16.64 -1.18
C GLU A 28 27.93 18.08 -0.90
N ALA A 29 28.40 19.06 -1.66
CA ALA A 29 28.08 20.47 -1.43
C ALA A 29 26.57 20.73 -1.50
N ALA A 30 25.87 20.14 -2.48
CA ALA A 30 24.43 20.27 -2.63
C ALA A 30 23.66 19.64 -1.46
N PHE A 31 24.07 18.45 -1.03
CA PHE A 31 23.44 17.76 0.11
C PHE A 31 23.73 18.44 1.45
N ARG A 32 24.92 19.03 1.63
CA ARG A 32 25.24 19.83 2.83
C ARG A 32 24.43 21.12 2.89
N GLN A 33 24.31 21.84 1.77
CA GLN A 33 23.53 23.08 1.71
C GLN A 33 22.05 22.81 2.00
N ALA A 34 21.52 21.68 1.53
CA ALA A 34 20.16 21.25 1.81
C ALA A 34 19.96 20.65 3.22
N GLN A 35 21.01 20.56 4.04
CA GLN A 35 20.99 19.88 5.34
C GLN A 35 20.38 18.48 5.26
N ALA A 36 20.75 17.73 4.20
CA ALA A 36 20.20 16.42 3.91
C ALA A 36 20.59 15.40 5.00
N THR A 37 19.63 15.07 5.86
CA THR A 37 19.73 13.98 6.84
C THR A 37 19.31 12.65 6.22
N GLY A 38 19.43 11.58 7.01
CA GLY A 38 18.94 10.26 6.66
C GLY A 38 17.48 10.19 6.26
N GLU A 39 16.61 10.82 7.05
CA GLU A 39 15.18 10.96 6.74
C GLU A 39 14.95 11.64 5.38
N TYR A 40 15.67 12.74 5.12
CA TYR A 40 15.60 13.42 3.83
C TYR A 40 16.00 12.51 2.66
N LEU A 41 17.03 11.69 2.86
CA LEU A 41 17.50 10.73 1.85
C LEU A 41 16.45 9.64 1.56
N LEU A 42 15.73 9.16 2.59
CA LEU A 42 14.66 8.17 2.45
C LEU A 42 13.43 8.73 1.72
N GLN A 43 13.18 10.03 1.80
CA GLN A 43 12.04 10.70 1.14
C GLN A 43 12.42 11.36 -0.20
N LEU A 44 13.67 11.26 -0.62
CA LEU A 44 14.17 11.98 -1.78
C LEU A 44 13.54 11.49 -3.09
N THR A 45 12.97 12.40 -3.88
CA THR A 45 12.43 12.11 -5.21
C THR A 45 13.29 12.69 -6.33
N ALA A 46 13.07 12.24 -7.57
CA ALA A 46 13.76 12.76 -8.75
C ALA A 46 13.56 14.28 -8.97
N ASN A 47 12.42 14.83 -8.51
CA ASN A 47 12.18 16.27 -8.57
C ASN A 47 13.07 17.03 -7.59
N ASN A 48 13.28 16.49 -6.38
CA ASN A 48 14.17 17.12 -5.39
C ASN A 48 15.61 17.23 -5.89
N LEU A 49 16.11 16.22 -6.63
CA LEU A 49 17.44 16.28 -7.24
C LEU A 49 17.60 17.46 -8.21
N THR A 50 16.54 17.78 -8.96
CA THR A 50 16.56 18.92 -9.88
C THR A 50 16.64 20.24 -9.10
N THR A 51 15.91 20.36 -7.99
CA THR A 51 15.96 21.51 -7.08
C THR A 51 17.33 21.66 -6.41
N LEU A 52 18.04 20.56 -6.15
CA LEU A 52 19.42 20.56 -5.65
C LEU A 52 20.47 20.96 -6.70
N GLY A 53 20.05 21.34 -7.92
CA GLY A 53 20.93 21.74 -9.01
C GLY A 53 21.54 20.56 -9.78
N ILE A 54 21.07 19.33 -9.54
CA ILE A 54 21.57 18.13 -10.22
C ILE A 54 20.71 17.92 -11.47
N THR A 55 21.08 18.58 -12.57
CA THR A 55 20.30 18.63 -13.81
C THR A 55 20.69 17.54 -14.82
N SER A 56 21.90 17.00 -14.73
CA SER A 56 22.37 15.94 -15.62
C SER A 56 21.55 14.66 -15.44
N LEU A 57 20.93 14.18 -16.52
CA LEU A 57 20.12 12.96 -16.50
C LEU A 57 20.91 11.74 -16.02
N LYS A 58 22.19 11.62 -16.42
CA LYS A 58 23.07 10.53 -16.00
C LYS A 58 23.27 10.55 -14.48
N GLN A 59 23.63 11.71 -13.92
CA GLN A 59 23.86 11.86 -12.48
C GLN A 59 22.59 11.62 -11.67
N ARG A 60 21.44 12.14 -12.13
CA ARG A 60 20.15 11.88 -11.47
C ARG A 60 19.82 10.38 -11.43
N LYS A 61 20.07 9.65 -12.52
CA LYS A 61 19.85 8.20 -12.56
C LYS A 61 20.77 7.45 -11.59
N GLU A 62 22.06 7.79 -11.55
CA GLU A 62 23.00 7.15 -10.61
C GLU A 62 22.63 7.43 -9.15
N LEU A 63 22.26 8.68 -8.81
CA LEU A 63 21.80 9.04 -7.47
C LEU A 63 20.52 8.30 -7.08
N MET A 64 19.50 8.33 -7.94
CA MET A 64 18.25 7.61 -7.64
C MET A 64 18.49 6.11 -7.48
N LYS A 65 19.36 5.50 -8.31
CA LYS A 65 19.72 4.10 -8.18
C LYS A 65 20.39 3.80 -6.84
N ALA A 66 21.34 4.62 -6.41
CA ALA A 66 22.02 4.45 -5.12
C ALA A 66 21.07 4.63 -3.93
N ILE A 67 20.16 5.61 -4.00
CA ILE A 67 19.14 5.87 -2.97
C ILE A 67 18.16 4.70 -2.88
N HIS A 68 17.68 4.18 -4.02
CA HIS A 68 16.80 3.01 -4.03
C HIS A 68 17.48 1.78 -3.43
N ALA A 69 18.74 1.51 -3.77
CA ALA A 69 19.49 0.41 -3.16
C ALA A 69 19.61 0.59 -1.63
N LEU A 70 19.85 1.82 -1.17
CA LEU A 70 19.90 2.13 0.26
C LEU A 70 18.55 1.91 0.96
N GLN A 71 17.45 2.33 0.33
CA GLN A 71 16.09 2.13 0.84
C GLN A 71 15.73 0.63 0.91
N GLU A 72 16.08 -0.14 -0.12
CA GLU A 72 15.88 -1.60 -0.14
C GLU A 72 16.68 -2.29 0.96
N ASP A 73 17.92 -1.88 1.19
CA ASP A 73 18.75 -2.42 2.26
C ASP A 73 18.21 -2.04 3.64
N ALA A 74 17.74 -0.80 3.83
CA ALA A 74 17.09 -0.38 5.07
C ALA A 74 15.81 -1.18 5.33
N HIS A 75 14.99 -1.40 4.29
CA HIS A 75 13.79 -2.23 4.37
C HIS A 75 14.12 -3.69 4.72
N ARG A 76 15.11 -4.28 4.04
CA ARG A 76 15.58 -5.65 4.29
C ARG A 76 16.04 -5.82 5.73
N ARG A 77 16.81 -4.87 6.26
CA ARG A 77 17.28 -4.87 7.65
C ARG A 77 16.14 -4.76 8.63
N ARG A 78 15.16 -3.89 8.37
CA ARG A 78 13.96 -3.78 9.23
C ARG A 78 13.18 -5.09 9.27
N CYS A 79 12.89 -5.73 8.14
CA CYS A 79 12.24 -7.05 8.13
C CYS A 79 13.08 -8.15 8.80
N ALA A 80 14.40 -8.10 8.68
CA ALA A 80 15.30 -9.04 9.34
C ALA A 80 15.37 -8.83 10.87
N GLN A 81 15.23 -7.58 11.32
CA GLN A 81 15.28 -7.19 12.74
C GLN A 81 13.93 -7.33 13.44
N GLU A 82 12.82 -7.24 12.70
CA GLU A 82 11.46 -7.58 13.17
C GLU A 82 11.27 -9.09 13.38
N LYS A 83 12.23 -9.91 12.92
CA LYS A 83 12.40 -11.27 13.42
C LYS A 83 12.97 -11.21 14.84
N VAL A 84 12.14 -10.75 15.79
CA VAL A 84 12.42 -10.83 17.22
C VAL A 84 12.81 -12.30 17.52
N PRO A 85 14.02 -12.57 18.05
CA PRO A 85 14.31 -13.87 18.61
C PRO A 85 13.55 -13.97 19.93
N SER A 86 12.31 -14.46 19.86
CA SER A 86 11.74 -15.15 21.00
C SER A 86 12.55 -16.42 21.17
N VAL A 87 13.40 -16.44 22.19
CA VAL A 87 14.06 -17.64 22.67
C VAL A 87 12.96 -18.62 23.08
N VAL A 88 12.63 -19.56 22.20
CA VAL A 88 12.18 -20.89 22.60
C VAL A 88 12.77 -21.89 21.61
N GLU A 89 13.40 -22.90 22.20
CA GLU A 89 14.05 -24.07 21.63
C GLU A 89 13.18 -24.81 20.59
N PRO A 90 13.76 -25.52 19.60
CA PRO A 90 12.99 -26.11 18.52
C PRO A 90 12.37 -27.43 18.99
N GLU A 91 11.18 -27.34 19.55
CA GLU A 91 10.22 -28.44 19.54
C GLU A 91 9.03 -28.00 18.70
N THR A 92 8.70 -28.83 17.71
CA THR A 92 7.59 -28.71 16.75
C THR A 92 6.60 -27.61 17.08
N ALA A 93 6.72 -26.45 16.43
CA ALA A 93 5.66 -25.45 16.41
C ALA A 93 4.47 -26.04 15.64
N GLU A 94 3.69 -26.86 16.32
CA GLU A 94 2.43 -27.37 15.82
C GLU A 94 1.51 -26.17 15.64
N PHE A 95 1.08 -25.98 14.40
CA PHE A 95 0.06 -25.00 14.08
C PHE A 95 -1.20 -25.34 14.89
N ASN A 96 -1.50 -24.51 15.89
CA ASN A 96 -2.71 -24.67 16.68
C ASN A 96 -3.90 -24.13 15.87
N GLU A 97 -4.52 -25.04 15.11
CA GLU A 97 -5.65 -24.75 14.24
C GLU A 97 -6.78 -24.03 15.00
N VAL A 98 -7.01 -24.38 16.26
CA VAL A 98 -8.08 -23.81 17.08
C VAL A 98 -7.82 -22.34 17.43
N GLU A 99 -6.60 -22.01 17.84
CA GLU A 99 -6.23 -20.65 18.22
C GLU A 99 -6.17 -19.72 16.99
N SER A 100 -5.66 -20.23 15.88
CA SER A 100 -5.68 -19.50 14.60
C SER A 100 -7.11 -19.26 14.10
N HIS A 101 -8.00 -20.25 14.26
CA HIS A 101 -9.40 -20.11 13.89
C HIS A 101 -10.11 -19.09 14.79
N GLN A 102 -9.82 -19.10 16.08
CA GLN A 102 -10.37 -18.14 17.04
C GLN A 102 -9.96 -16.70 16.71
N SER A 103 -8.67 -16.48 16.43
CA SER A 103 -8.15 -15.16 16.02
C SER A 103 -8.81 -14.65 14.73
N PHE A 104 -9.06 -15.55 13.77
CA PHE A 104 -9.75 -15.22 12.53
C PHE A 104 -11.22 -14.83 12.75
N LEU A 105 -11.95 -15.60 13.57
CA LEU A 105 -13.34 -15.28 13.91
C LEU A 105 -13.44 -13.95 14.66
N GLU A 106 -12.53 -13.69 15.59
CA GLU A 106 -12.46 -12.44 16.34
C GLU A 106 -12.27 -11.24 15.41
N ALA A 107 -11.36 -11.33 14.43
CA ALA A 107 -11.19 -10.28 13.42
C ALA A 107 -12.47 -10.04 12.60
N LEU A 108 -13.16 -11.11 12.20
CA LEU A 108 -14.43 -11.01 11.48
C LEU A 108 -15.54 -10.36 12.32
N HIS A 109 -15.59 -10.63 13.63
CA HIS A 109 -16.55 -10.00 14.53
C HIS A 109 -16.32 -8.49 14.66
N HIS A 110 -15.05 -8.08 14.81
CA HIS A 110 -14.67 -6.67 14.87
C HIS A 110 -15.01 -5.91 13.59
N TRP A 111 -14.72 -6.49 12.41
CA TRP A 111 -15.01 -5.83 11.13
C TRP A 111 -16.51 -5.70 10.85
N ARG A 112 -17.33 -6.61 11.37
CA ARG A 112 -18.77 -6.55 11.20
C ARG A 112 -19.47 -5.65 12.22
N GLY A 113 -18.73 -5.04 13.15
CA GLY A 113 -19.30 -4.21 14.22
C GLY A 113 -20.21 -4.99 15.18
N ASN A 114 -20.11 -6.33 15.17
CA ASN A 114 -20.93 -7.17 16.01
C ASN A 114 -20.14 -7.50 17.28
N THR A 115 -20.06 -6.54 18.21
CA THR A 115 -19.66 -6.87 19.58
C THR A 115 -20.78 -7.73 20.17
N PRO A 116 -20.54 -9.00 20.53
CA PRO A 116 -21.48 -9.68 21.41
C PRO A 116 -21.43 -8.91 22.74
N SER A 117 -22.45 -8.11 23.01
CA SER A 117 -22.74 -7.71 24.37
C SER A 117 -22.98 -9.00 25.14
N GLU A 118 -22.02 -9.38 25.97
CA GLU A 118 -22.16 -10.21 27.16
C GLU A 118 -23.21 -11.33 27.05
N LEU A 119 -22.83 -12.47 26.48
CA LEU A 119 -23.59 -13.71 26.62
C LEU A 119 -22.67 -14.80 27.15
N THR A 120 -22.77 -14.97 28.46
CA THR A 120 -22.42 -16.15 29.26
C THR A 120 -22.46 -17.44 28.45
N HIS A 121 -21.32 -18.14 28.44
CA HIS A 121 -21.19 -19.50 27.95
C HIS A 121 -22.03 -20.44 28.84
N VAL A 122 -23.26 -20.73 28.42
CA VAL A 122 -23.99 -21.90 28.93
C VAL A 122 -24.08 -22.90 27.79
N ALA A 123 -23.24 -23.92 27.88
CA ALA A 123 -23.36 -25.12 27.08
C ALA A 123 -24.58 -25.90 27.55
N THR A 124 -25.58 -26.06 26.67
CA THR A 124 -26.48 -27.23 26.71
C THR A 124 -27.14 -27.43 25.35
N GLU A 125 -26.88 -28.63 24.81
CA GLU A 125 -27.80 -29.48 24.05
C GLU A 125 -28.22 -29.11 22.61
N THR A 126 -27.62 -29.87 21.69
CA THR A 126 -28.24 -30.61 20.58
C THR A 126 -29.62 -30.13 20.11
N THR A 127 -29.66 -29.31 19.05
CA THR A 127 -30.83 -29.09 18.19
C THR A 127 -30.34 -28.85 16.75
N PRO A 128 -31.00 -29.41 15.72
CA PRO A 128 -30.38 -29.58 14.41
C PRO A 128 -30.13 -28.26 13.66
N ARG A 129 -28.93 -28.22 13.09
CA ARG A 129 -28.41 -27.36 12.04
C ARG A 129 -29.49 -26.79 11.10
N PRO A 130 -29.77 -25.46 11.09
CA PRO A 130 -30.40 -24.85 9.94
C PRO A 130 -29.40 -24.94 8.78
N THR A 131 -29.80 -25.64 7.73
CA THR A 131 -29.05 -25.74 6.48
C THR A 131 -28.72 -24.34 5.95
N SER A 132 -27.49 -24.19 5.45
CA SER A 132 -26.90 -22.94 4.99
C SER A 132 -27.77 -22.24 3.94
N SER A 133 -28.66 -21.38 4.41
CA SER A 133 -29.28 -20.34 3.60
C SER A 133 -28.18 -19.36 3.25
N THR A 134 -27.80 -19.26 1.97
CA THR A 134 -26.90 -18.23 1.46
C THR A 134 -27.52 -16.87 1.77
N ALA A 135 -27.11 -16.27 2.89
CA ALA A 135 -27.61 -14.98 3.32
C ALA A 135 -27.38 -13.97 2.20
N LYS A 136 -28.47 -13.47 1.61
CA LYS A 136 -28.39 -12.44 0.56
C LYS A 136 -27.93 -11.14 1.22
N VAL A 137 -26.94 -10.47 0.65
CA VAL A 137 -26.46 -9.16 1.12
C VAL A 137 -26.94 -8.04 0.20
N CYS A 138 -27.08 -6.83 0.74
CA CYS A 138 -27.35 -5.65 -0.08
C CYS A 138 -26.08 -5.23 -0.84
N TRP A 139 -26.18 -4.96 -2.14
CA TRP A 139 -25.04 -4.55 -2.96
C TRP A 139 -24.53 -3.13 -2.72
N GLN A 140 -25.29 -2.29 -2.00
CA GLN A 140 -24.84 -0.94 -1.65
C GLN A 140 -24.27 -0.86 -0.23
N CYS A 141 -25.01 -1.37 0.75
CA CYS A 141 -24.63 -1.24 2.16
C CYS A 141 -23.99 -2.51 2.75
N PHE A 142 -23.90 -3.59 1.96
CA PHE A 142 -23.30 -4.88 2.33
C PHE A 142 -23.93 -5.59 3.55
N GLN A 143 -25.04 -5.08 4.07
CA GLN A 143 -25.74 -5.69 5.20
C GLN A 143 -26.54 -6.94 4.78
N SER A 144 -26.67 -7.89 5.70
CA SER A 144 -27.49 -9.09 5.52
C SER A 144 -28.98 -8.74 5.37
N LEU A 145 -29.62 -9.24 4.33
CA LEU A 145 -31.04 -9.03 4.03
C LEU A 145 -31.87 -10.15 4.67
N LYS A 146 -32.83 -9.77 5.54
CA LYS A 146 -33.79 -10.72 6.13
C LYS A 146 -34.81 -11.23 5.09
N THR A 147 -35.20 -10.38 4.14
CA THR A 147 -36.03 -10.72 2.96
C THR A 147 -35.63 -9.82 1.79
N SER A 148 -35.61 -10.33 0.56
CA SER A 148 -35.22 -9.55 -0.63
C SER A 148 -36.34 -8.60 -1.06
N VAL A 149 -36.18 -7.29 -0.85
CA VAL A 149 -37.25 -6.33 -1.17
C VAL A 149 -37.07 -5.74 -2.59
N PHE A 150 -35.86 -5.67 -3.15
CA PHE A 150 -35.66 -5.16 -4.52
C PHE A 150 -34.53 -5.90 -5.25
N ARG A 151 -34.77 -6.24 -6.53
CA ARG A 151 -33.78 -6.86 -7.43
C ARG A 151 -33.71 -6.09 -8.74
N LYS A 152 -32.51 -5.73 -9.17
CA LYS A 152 -32.25 -5.11 -10.47
C LYS A 152 -30.93 -5.60 -11.03
N ASP A 153 -30.95 -6.01 -12.30
CA ASP A 153 -29.76 -6.50 -13.02
C ASP A 153 -28.99 -7.62 -12.28
N GLY A 154 -29.70 -8.47 -11.53
CA GLY A 154 -29.10 -9.56 -10.73
C GLY A 154 -28.62 -9.16 -9.32
N HIS A 155 -28.61 -7.87 -8.99
CA HIS A 155 -28.21 -7.36 -7.67
C HIS A 155 -29.40 -7.24 -6.71
N THR A 156 -29.16 -7.46 -5.42
CA THR A 156 -30.15 -7.35 -4.34
C THR A 156 -29.93 -6.12 -3.48
N PHE A 157 -31.02 -5.42 -3.12
CA PHE A 157 -30.96 -4.19 -2.33
C PHE A 157 -31.92 -4.21 -1.14
N CYS A 158 -31.53 -3.56 -0.03
CA CYS A 158 -32.39 -3.39 1.14
C CYS A 158 -33.47 -2.33 0.95
N SER A 159 -33.29 -1.40 0.00
CA SER A 159 -34.22 -0.32 -0.31
C SER A 159 -33.98 0.26 -1.71
N LEU A 160 -34.98 0.98 -2.24
CA LEU A 160 -34.84 1.78 -3.47
C LEU A 160 -33.75 2.86 -3.36
N GLN A 161 -33.47 3.35 -2.15
CA GLN A 161 -32.38 4.31 -1.92
C GLN A 161 -31.01 3.65 -2.14
N CYS A 162 -30.84 2.41 -1.66
CA CYS A 162 -29.61 1.64 -1.90
C CYS A 162 -29.44 1.27 -3.39
N GLU A 163 -30.53 0.95 -4.09
CA GLU A 163 -30.48 0.76 -5.54
C GLU A 163 -30.04 2.04 -6.26
N ALA A 164 -30.67 3.18 -5.94
CA ALA A 164 -30.34 4.47 -6.57
C ALA A 164 -28.89 4.87 -6.30
N ALA A 165 -28.41 4.71 -5.07
CA ALA A 165 -27.02 4.96 -4.70
C ALA A 165 -26.05 4.08 -5.51
N HIS A 166 -26.34 2.80 -5.66
CA HIS A 166 -25.52 1.87 -6.44
C HIS A 166 -25.45 2.27 -7.91
N VAL A 167 -26.58 2.69 -8.50
CA VAL A 167 -26.61 3.20 -9.88
C VAL A 167 -25.74 4.45 -10.01
N THR A 168 -25.82 5.38 -9.05
CA THR A 168 -24.98 6.60 -9.09
C THR A 168 -23.49 6.30 -8.94
N ASP A 169 -23.11 5.37 -8.07
CA ASP A 169 -21.71 4.98 -7.89
C ASP A 169 -21.17 4.28 -9.14
N THR A 170 -21.95 3.37 -9.74
CA THR A 170 -21.61 2.74 -11.01
C THR A 170 -21.40 3.77 -12.13
N GLN A 171 -22.23 4.82 -12.15
CA GLN A 171 -22.10 5.89 -13.15
C GLN A 171 -20.86 6.76 -12.91
N ARG A 172 -20.53 7.06 -11.66
CA ARG A 172 -19.30 7.78 -11.29
C ARG A 172 -18.06 7.02 -11.72
N GLU A 173 -18.01 5.72 -11.46
CA GLU A 173 -16.91 4.84 -11.85
C GLU A 173 -16.71 4.84 -13.37
N LYS A 174 -17.79 4.75 -14.16
CA LYS A 174 -17.73 4.83 -15.63
C LYS A 174 -17.18 6.17 -16.12
N LEU A 175 -17.59 7.28 -15.50
CA LEU A 175 -17.09 8.61 -15.86
C LEU A 175 -15.59 8.75 -15.52
N ALA A 176 -15.17 8.25 -14.36
CA ALA A 176 -13.77 8.23 -13.97
C ALA A 176 -12.91 7.39 -14.93
N ALA A 177 -13.37 6.18 -15.28
CA ALA A 177 -12.69 5.32 -16.25
C ALA A 177 -12.54 6.01 -17.62
N LYS A 178 -13.59 6.69 -18.08
CA LYS A 178 -13.54 7.45 -19.34
C LYS A 178 -12.56 8.63 -19.29
N ALA A 179 -12.50 9.35 -18.16
CA ALA A 179 -11.55 10.44 -17.97
C ALA A 179 -10.09 9.94 -17.97
N VAL A 180 -9.82 8.82 -17.30
CA VAL A 180 -8.50 8.18 -17.29
C VAL A 180 -8.09 7.75 -18.71
N GLN A 181 -8.97 7.09 -19.46
CA GLN A 181 -8.71 6.69 -20.85
C GLN A 181 -8.43 7.89 -21.77
N SER A 182 -9.19 8.96 -21.63
CA SER A 182 -8.97 10.21 -22.39
C SER A 182 -7.60 10.81 -22.08
N THR A 183 -7.22 10.85 -20.80
CA THR A 183 -5.93 11.38 -20.36
C THR A 183 -4.77 10.53 -20.88
N ALA A 184 -4.90 9.21 -20.83
CA ALA A 184 -3.91 8.28 -21.39
C ALA A 184 -3.75 8.45 -22.90
N THR A 185 -4.86 8.69 -23.62
CA THR A 185 -4.85 8.92 -25.08
C THR A 185 -4.15 10.23 -25.42
N LEU A 186 -4.45 11.32 -24.71
CA LEU A 186 -3.77 12.61 -24.89
C LEU A 186 -2.28 12.52 -24.58
N HIS A 187 -1.92 11.85 -23.48
CA HIS A 187 -0.52 11.61 -23.14
C HIS A 187 0.21 10.82 -24.23
N HIS A 188 -0.41 9.75 -24.75
CA HIS A 188 0.15 8.96 -25.84
C HIS A 188 0.33 9.79 -27.13
N GLN A 189 -0.66 10.61 -27.51
CA GLN A 189 -0.55 11.52 -28.66
C GLN A 189 0.56 12.55 -28.48
N HIS A 190 0.71 13.11 -27.28
CA HIS A 190 1.76 14.08 -26.97
C HIS A 190 3.15 13.44 -27.11
N VAL A 191 3.36 12.25 -26.54
CA VAL A 191 4.63 11.51 -26.67
C VAL A 191 4.93 11.18 -28.13
N GLN A 192 3.93 10.73 -28.90
CA GLN A 192 4.09 10.47 -30.33
C GLN A 192 4.49 11.72 -31.12
N SER A 193 3.86 12.87 -30.83
CA SER A 193 4.21 14.13 -31.47
C SER A 193 5.63 14.58 -31.16
N ILE A 194 6.10 14.40 -29.91
CA ILE A 194 7.48 14.72 -29.54
C ILE A 194 8.45 13.82 -30.31
N TRP A 195 8.21 12.51 -30.32
CA TRP A 195 9.07 11.56 -31.01
C TRP A 195 9.09 11.78 -32.54
N ALA A 196 7.98 12.20 -33.13
CA ALA A 196 7.89 12.52 -34.55
C ALA A 196 8.70 13.77 -34.95
N LEU A 197 8.91 14.72 -34.04
CA LEU A 197 9.76 15.88 -34.28
C LEU A 197 11.24 15.48 -34.32
N ASP A 198 11.69 14.61 -33.41
CA ASP A 198 13.08 14.14 -33.37
C ASP A 198 13.49 13.35 -34.62
N ILE A 199 12.57 12.62 -35.26
CA ILE A 199 12.84 11.89 -36.52
C ILE A 199 13.06 12.84 -37.72
N LYS A 200 12.50 14.05 -37.67
CA LYS A 200 12.51 14.98 -38.81
C LYS A 200 13.67 15.98 -38.77
N LEU A 201 14.45 16.02 -37.68
CA LEU A 201 15.59 16.90 -37.48
C LEU A 201 16.95 16.30 -37.93
N SER A 202 16.96 15.15 -38.60
CA SER A 202 18.15 14.50 -39.19
C SER A 202 18.16 14.56 -40.70
#